data_AF-C5LJ12-F1
#
_entry.id   AF-C5LJ12-F1
#
_cell.length_a   1.000
_cell.length_b   1.000
_cell.length_c   1.000
_cell.angle_alpha   90.00
_cell.angle_beta   90.00
_cell.angle_gamma   90.00
#
_symmetry.space_group_name_H-M   'P 1'
#
loop_
_entity.id
_entity.type
_entity.pdbx_description
1 polymer ?
#
loop_
_entity_poly.entity_id
_entity_poly.type
_entity_poly.pdbx_seq_one_letter_code
_entity_poly.pdbx_strand_id
1 'polypeptide(L)'
;VVALSPRDGMIEFVSKSKTLSSALRENGNNLMTYFKHCAKASNGAQGTESTRLKEILETFSRSCAGYCVITYVLGIGDRHLDNLMVDDVGHMFHVDFGYIFGRDPKPLPPPMKLCKEMVEGMGGQNSEYFRLFRQYCYSAYRILRMNSKLILSLVGLVQGANIKDLVEQDPQMVLSRMEQKLAPEISEEEAESRFLGLINDSTNALFPVVMEKLHQWALYWS
;
A
#
# COMPACT_ATOMS: atom_id res chain seq x y z
N VAL A 1 -15.45 9.38 5.13
CA VAL A 1 -14.91 10.64 5.71
C VAL A 1 -15.80 11.78 5.26
N VAL A 2 -16.26 12.62 6.18
CA VAL A 2 -17.10 13.80 5.88
C VAL A 2 -16.57 14.98 6.70
N ALA A 3 -16.27 16.11 6.05
CA ALA A 3 -15.99 17.36 6.74
C ALA A 3 -17.31 18.04 7.09
N LEU A 4 -17.48 18.43 8.36
CA LEU A 4 -18.65 19.17 8.84
C LEU A 4 -18.37 20.69 8.86
N SER A 5 -17.12 21.05 9.11
CA SER A 5 -16.60 22.42 9.10
C SER A 5 -15.15 22.43 8.61
N PRO A 6 -14.51 23.60 8.44
CA PRO A 6 -13.06 23.67 8.17
C PRO A 6 -12.16 23.07 9.27
N ARG A 7 -12.69 22.80 10.47
CA ARG A 7 -11.93 22.28 11.62
C ARG A 7 -12.48 20.97 12.18
N ASP A 8 -13.70 20.59 11.79
CA ASP A 8 -14.42 19.45 12.35
C ASP A 8 -14.86 18.51 11.23
N GLY A 9 -14.80 17.22 11.50
CA GLY A 9 -15.23 16.19 10.56
C GLY A 9 -15.50 14.88 11.26
N MET A 10 -16.05 13.94 10.51
CA MET A 10 -16.32 12.59 10.96
C MET A 10 -15.61 11.60 10.05
N ILE A 11 -15.00 10.59 10.66
CA ILE A 11 -14.37 9.46 10.00
C ILE A 11 -15.05 8.20 10.49
N GLU A 12 -15.38 7.31 9.57
CA GLU A 12 -15.91 6.01 9.93
C GLU A 12 -14.82 5.19 10.63
N PHE A 13 -15.17 4.60 11.77
CA PHE A 13 -14.25 3.75 12.50
C PHE A 13 -14.27 2.33 11.96
N VAL A 14 -13.12 1.85 11.50
CA VAL A 14 -12.93 0.46 11.09
C VAL A 14 -12.60 -0.38 12.32
N SER A 15 -13.58 -1.11 12.82
CA SER A 15 -13.42 -1.96 13.99
C SER A 15 -12.36 -3.04 13.80
N LYS A 16 -11.71 -3.46 14.89
CA LYS A 16 -10.67 -4.51 14.90
C LYS A 16 -9.46 -4.24 13.99
N SER A 17 -9.27 -2.98 13.61
CA SER A 17 -8.06 -2.51 12.94
C SER A 17 -7.06 -1.91 13.94
N LYS A 18 -5.79 -1.97 13.59
CA LYS A 18 -4.70 -1.30 14.28
C LYS A 18 -3.64 -0.87 13.29
N THR A 19 -2.75 0.05 13.70
CA THR A 19 -1.62 0.42 12.86
C THR A 19 -0.68 -0.77 12.66
N LEU A 20 0.00 -0.86 11.51
CA LEU A 20 1.03 -1.87 11.28
C LEU A 20 2.12 -1.77 12.33
N SER A 21 2.47 -0.54 12.75
CA SER A 21 3.37 -0.27 13.87
C SER A 21 2.96 -0.98 15.17
N SER A 22 1.69 -0.88 15.58
CA SER A 22 1.18 -1.57 16.77
C SER A 22 1.12 -3.08 16.57
N ALA A 23 0.65 -3.54 15.41
CA ALA A 23 0.62 -4.96 15.07
C ALA A 23 2.01 -5.60 15.14
N LEU A 24 3.03 -4.94 14.63
CA LEU A 24 4.42 -5.38 14.71
C LEU A 24 4.92 -5.42 16.15
N ARG A 25 4.78 -4.32 16.90
CA ARG A 25 5.26 -4.19 18.27
C ARG A 25 4.69 -5.28 19.20
N GLU A 26 3.40 -5.57 19.06
CA GLU A 26 2.70 -6.59 19.85
C GLU A 26 3.05 -8.03 19.46
N ASN A 27 3.66 -8.24 18.28
CA ASN A 27 3.88 -9.57 17.70
C ASN A 27 5.36 -9.81 17.34
N GLY A 28 6.28 -9.28 18.15
CA GLY A 28 7.71 -9.53 18.01
C GLY A 28 8.32 -8.96 16.73
N ASN A 29 7.78 -7.84 16.24
CA ASN A 29 8.15 -7.18 14.98
C ASN A 29 7.99 -8.08 13.74
N ASN A 30 6.97 -8.93 13.74
CA ASN A 30 6.68 -9.84 12.64
C ASN A 30 5.16 -9.88 12.32
N LEU A 31 4.77 -9.39 11.14
CA LEU A 31 3.37 -9.40 10.71
C LEU A 31 2.80 -10.81 10.48
N MET A 32 3.63 -11.78 10.09
CA MET A 32 3.18 -13.17 9.94
C MET A 32 2.74 -13.75 11.28
N THR A 33 3.40 -13.38 12.38
CA THR A 33 2.98 -13.76 13.74
C THR A 33 1.62 -13.16 14.07
N TYR A 34 1.40 -11.89 13.73
CA TYR A 34 0.09 -11.24 13.88
C TYR A 34 -1.01 -11.99 13.10
N PHE A 35 -0.79 -12.30 11.82
CA PHE A 35 -1.78 -13.02 11.00
C PHE A 35 -2.08 -14.43 11.52
N LYS A 36 -1.09 -15.14 12.05
CA LYS A 36 -1.30 -16.43 12.72
C LYS A 36 -2.17 -16.28 13.97
N HIS A 37 -1.99 -15.23 14.77
CA HIS A 37 -2.85 -14.95 15.92
C HIS A 37 -4.28 -14.63 15.50
N CYS A 38 -4.46 -13.83 14.45
CA CYS A 38 -5.78 -13.54 13.88
C CYS A 38 -6.49 -14.81 13.36
N ALA A 39 -5.76 -15.68 12.66
CA ALA A 39 -6.28 -16.96 12.18
C ALA A 39 -6.75 -17.86 13.33
N LYS A 40 -5.98 -17.92 14.42
CA LYS A 40 -6.34 -18.68 15.65
C LYS A 40 -7.53 -18.10 16.39
N ALA A 41 -7.61 -16.78 16.49
CA ALA A 41 -8.73 -16.10 17.17
C ALA A 41 -10.06 -16.30 16.44
N SER A 42 -10.02 -16.61 15.14
CA SER A 42 -11.19 -16.80 14.28
C SER A 42 -11.82 -18.21 14.36
N ASN A 43 -11.34 -19.09 15.25
CA ASN A 43 -11.77 -20.51 15.39
C ASN A 43 -13.26 -20.73 15.74
N GLY A 44 -14.08 -19.68 15.83
CA GLY A 44 -15.55 -19.78 15.92
C GLY A 44 -16.27 -19.91 14.56
N ALA A 45 -15.59 -19.70 13.43
CA ALA A 45 -16.17 -19.73 12.09
C ALA A 45 -15.57 -20.86 11.24
N GLN A 46 -16.42 -21.66 10.57
CA GLN A 46 -16.08 -22.82 9.73
C GLN A 46 -14.75 -22.67 8.96
N GLY A 47 -13.77 -23.55 9.20
CA GLY A 47 -12.47 -23.57 8.50
C GLY A 47 -11.32 -23.99 9.40
N THR A 48 -10.22 -24.47 8.82
CA THR A 48 -8.97 -24.75 9.58
C THR A 48 -8.16 -23.47 9.77
N GLU A 49 -7.32 -23.39 10.82
CA GLU A 49 -6.37 -22.28 11.04
C GLU A 49 -5.53 -22.01 9.77
N SER A 50 -5.07 -23.07 9.10
CA SER A 50 -4.32 -22.99 7.85
C SER A 50 -5.13 -22.33 6.73
N THR A 51 -6.39 -22.72 6.55
CA THR A 51 -7.28 -22.10 5.55
C THR A 51 -7.47 -20.61 5.84
N ARG A 52 -7.73 -20.24 7.10
CA ARG A 52 -7.93 -18.83 7.49
C ARG A 52 -6.68 -17.99 7.30
N LEU A 53 -5.51 -18.53 7.63
CA LEU A 53 -4.26 -17.83 7.37
C LEU A 53 -4.07 -17.56 5.86
N LYS A 54 -4.41 -18.50 4.99
CA LYS A 54 -4.34 -18.30 3.53
C LYS A 54 -5.27 -17.17 3.07
N GLU A 55 -6.50 -17.15 3.55
CA GLU A 55 -7.48 -16.09 3.23
C GLU A 55 -7.01 -14.70 3.70
N ILE A 56 -6.46 -14.62 4.91
CA ILE A 56 -5.89 -13.38 5.47
C ILE A 56 -4.73 -12.90 4.59
N LEU A 57 -3.80 -13.79 4.23
CA LEU A 57 -2.64 -13.44 3.40
C LEU A 57 -3.05 -13.02 1.98
N GLU A 58 -4.05 -13.67 1.39
CA GLU A 58 -4.59 -13.27 0.09
C GLU A 58 -5.24 -11.88 0.16
N THR A 59 -6.05 -11.64 1.19
CA THR A 59 -6.71 -10.34 1.44
C THR A 59 -5.68 -9.23 1.65
N PHE A 60 -4.63 -9.53 2.42
CA PHE A 60 -3.51 -8.63 2.66
C PHE A 60 -2.74 -8.31 1.39
N SER A 61 -2.38 -9.32 0.61
CA SER A 61 -1.71 -9.11 -0.69
C SER A 61 -2.54 -8.28 -1.65
N ARG A 62 -3.84 -8.53 -1.72
CA ARG A 62 -4.77 -7.82 -2.63
C ARG A 62 -4.95 -6.35 -2.22
N SER A 63 -5.17 -6.09 -0.94
CA SER A 63 -5.32 -4.73 -0.42
C SER A 63 -4.00 -3.94 -0.49
N CYS A 64 -2.86 -4.57 -0.15
CA CYS A 64 -1.54 -4.00 -0.37
C CYS A 64 -1.32 -3.60 -1.83
N ALA A 65 -1.67 -4.46 -2.79
CA ALA A 65 -1.51 -4.16 -4.20
C ALA A 65 -2.33 -2.94 -4.62
N GLY A 66 -3.61 -2.88 -4.24
CA GLY A 66 -4.47 -1.74 -4.54
C GLY A 66 -3.92 -0.42 -3.99
N TYR A 67 -3.52 -0.40 -2.71
CA TYR A 67 -2.99 0.82 -2.09
C TYR A 67 -1.61 1.21 -2.63
N CYS A 68 -0.71 0.27 -2.91
CA CYS A 68 0.58 0.56 -3.56
C CYS A 68 0.38 1.25 -4.92
N VAL A 69 -0.57 0.76 -5.73
CA VAL A 69 -0.87 1.33 -7.04
C VAL A 69 -1.54 2.71 -6.90
N ILE A 70 -2.55 2.86 -6.04
CA ILE A 70 -3.25 4.15 -5.86
C ILE A 70 -2.31 5.21 -5.30
N THR A 71 -1.48 4.87 -4.32
CA THR A 71 -0.50 5.81 -3.73
C THR A 71 0.59 6.19 -4.71
N TYR A 72 1.03 5.26 -5.58
CA TYR A 72 1.90 5.59 -6.68
C TYR A 72 1.24 6.61 -7.62
N VAL A 73 0.07 6.30 -8.18
CA VAL A 73 -0.63 7.14 -9.17
C VAL A 73 -0.94 8.53 -8.61
N LEU A 74 -1.55 8.60 -7.42
CA LEU A 74 -1.92 9.87 -6.78
C LEU A 74 -0.73 10.59 -6.15
N GLY A 75 0.42 9.93 -6.00
CA GLY A 75 1.59 10.51 -5.33
C GLY A 75 1.34 10.82 -3.87
N ILE A 76 0.76 9.88 -3.13
CA ILE A 76 0.50 10.04 -1.70
C ILE A 76 1.83 9.91 -0.94
N GLY A 77 2.19 10.96 -0.22
CA GLY A 77 3.42 11.06 0.57
C GLY A 77 3.26 10.62 2.02
N ASP A 78 4.35 10.72 2.78
CA ASP A 78 4.39 10.48 4.23
C ASP A 78 3.80 9.11 4.66
N ARG A 79 4.08 8.07 3.88
CA ARG A 79 3.68 6.70 4.25
C ARG A 79 4.71 6.13 5.21
N HIS A 80 4.32 5.96 6.47
CA HIS A 80 5.05 5.26 7.53
C HIS A 80 4.11 4.26 8.23
N LEU A 81 4.67 3.38 9.06
CA LEU A 81 3.94 2.24 9.65
C LEU A 81 2.73 2.63 10.52
N ASP A 82 2.67 3.86 11.02
CA ASP A 82 1.51 4.37 11.76
C ASP A 82 0.38 4.89 10.84
N ASN A 83 0.69 5.23 9.59
CA ASN A 83 -0.30 5.61 8.57
C ASN A 83 -0.84 4.40 7.80
N LEU A 84 -0.32 3.21 8.08
CA LEU A 84 -0.77 1.95 7.49
C LEU A 84 -1.53 1.17 8.56
N MET A 85 -2.78 0.83 8.28
CA MET A 85 -3.66 0.09 9.17
C MET A 85 -3.87 -1.32 8.62
N VAL A 86 -4.12 -2.27 9.52
CA VAL A 86 -4.51 -3.64 9.17
C VAL A 86 -5.60 -4.13 10.12
N ASP A 87 -6.60 -4.84 9.61
CA ASP A 87 -7.61 -5.51 10.43
C ASP A 87 -7.26 -6.97 10.74
N ASP A 88 -8.16 -7.68 11.43
CA ASP A 88 -7.98 -9.08 11.81
C ASP A 88 -8.27 -10.08 10.67
N VAL A 89 -8.77 -9.62 9.53
CA VAL A 89 -9.01 -10.44 8.34
C VAL A 89 -8.04 -10.14 7.18
N GLY A 90 -7.09 -9.23 7.40
CA GLY A 90 -6.00 -8.93 6.49
C GLY A 90 -6.23 -7.75 5.56
N HIS A 91 -7.31 -6.97 5.69
CA HIS A 91 -7.43 -5.73 4.91
C HIS A 91 -6.40 -4.71 5.38
N MET A 92 -5.51 -4.32 4.47
CA MET A 92 -4.58 -3.22 4.67
C MET A 92 -5.17 -1.94 4.06
N PHE A 93 -5.14 -0.85 4.81
CA PHE A 93 -5.59 0.44 4.32
C PHE A 93 -4.75 1.59 4.86
N HIS A 94 -4.72 2.68 4.11
CA HIS A 94 -3.95 3.87 4.48
C HIS A 94 -4.87 4.86 5.18
N VAL A 95 -4.36 5.49 6.24
CA VAL A 95 -4.97 6.64 6.91
C VAL A 95 -4.06 7.85 6.78
N ASP A 96 -4.59 9.02 7.10
CA ASP A 96 -3.93 10.32 6.96
C ASP A 96 -3.51 10.61 5.51
N PHE A 97 -4.17 11.54 4.82
CA PHE A 97 -3.81 11.92 3.45
C PHE A 97 -3.31 13.37 3.38
N GLY A 98 -2.58 13.82 4.41
CA GLY A 98 -2.07 15.18 4.51
C GLY A 98 -0.99 15.57 3.50
N TYR A 99 -0.46 14.61 2.74
CA TYR A 99 0.53 14.81 1.69
C TYR A 99 0.10 14.08 0.41
N ILE A 100 -0.31 14.82 -0.62
CA ILE A 100 -0.80 14.27 -1.89
C ILE A 100 -0.10 14.91 -3.10
N PHE A 101 -0.29 14.33 -4.28
CA PHE A 101 0.22 14.84 -5.57
C PHE A 101 1.74 15.04 -5.63
N GLY A 102 2.47 14.15 -4.95
CA GLY A 102 3.92 14.10 -4.94
C GLY A 102 4.58 14.95 -3.86
N ARG A 103 3.80 15.59 -2.98
CA ARG A 103 4.35 16.17 -1.75
C ARG A 103 4.75 15.05 -0.81
N ASP A 104 5.89 15.23 -0.17
CA ASP A 104 6.38 14.34 0.87
C ASP A 104 7.29 15.18 1.79
N PRO A 105 7.21 15.02 3.13
CA PRO A 105 8.17 15.67 4.03
C PRO A 105 9.59 15.13 3.85
N LYS A 106 9.75 13.93 3.27
CA LYS A 106 11.06 13.32 3.00
C LYS A 106 11.62 13.82 1.67
N PRO A 107 12.93 14.11 1.59
CA PRO A 107 13.53 14.71 0.39
C PRO A 107 13.58 13.75 -0.81
N LEU A 108 13.68 12.44 -0.58
CA LEU A 108 13.76 11.41 -1.61
C LEU A 108 12.83 10.25 -1.27
N PRO A 109 11.52 10.40 -1.48
CA PRO A 109 10.58 9.32 -1.25
C PRO A 109 10.79 8.19 -2.26
N PRO A 110 10.64 6.92 -1.85
CA PRO A 110 10.64 5.82 -2.81
C PRO A 110 9.45 5.97 -3.78
N PRO A 111 9.61 5.55 -5.04
CA PRO A 111 8.60 5.72 -6.07
C PRO A 111 7.32 4.95 -5.74
N MET A 112 7.43 3.72 -5.20
CA MET A 112 6.30 2.99 -4.62
C MET A 112 6.42 2.90 -3.10
N LYS A 113 5.29 3.05 -2.44
CA LYS A 113 5.18 2.99 -0.98
C LYS A 113 5.01 1.53 -0.52
N LEU A 114 6.07 0.75 -0.70
CA LEU A 114 6.18 -0.63 -0.22
C LEU A 114 7.30 -0.72 0.81
N CYS A 115 7.00 -1.15 2.04
CA CYS A 115 8.01 -1.34 3.08
C CYS A 115 8.36 -2.81 3.29
N LYS A 116 9.49 -3.06 3.99
CA LYS A 116 9.98 -4.43 4.24
C LYS A 116 8.96 -5.26 5.03
N GLU A 117 8.27 -4.65 5.99
CA GLU A 117 7.31 -5.35 6.84
C GLU A 117 6.11 -5.85 6.02
N MET A 118 5.67 -5.11 4.99
CA MET A 118 4.63 -5.59 4.07
C MET A 118 5.11 -6.81 3.28
N VAL A 119 6.35 -6.79 2.79
CA VAL A 119 6.95 -7.93 2.05
C VAL A 119 7.10 -9.15 2.96
N GLU A 120 7.59 -8.96 4.18
CA GLU A 120 7.68 -10.00 5.22
C GLU A 120 6.28 -10.54 5.58
N GLY A 121 5.27 -9.66 5.66
CA GLY A 121 3.88 -10.02 5.92
C GLY A 121 3.28 -10.91 4.84
N MET A 122 3.75 -10.81 3.59
CA MET A 122 3.39 -11.72 2.49
C MET A 122 4.18 -13.03 2.53
N GLY A 123 5.11 -13.21 3.47
CA GLY A 123 6.00 -14.38 3.53
C GLY A 123 7.31 -14.21 2.75
N GLY A 124 7.66 -12.98 2.37
CA GLY A 124 8.92 -12.65 1.70
C GLY A 124 8.83 -12.62 0.18
N GLN A 125 9.91 -12.18 -0.48
CA GLN A 125 9.95 -11.92 -1.93
C GLN A 125 9.76 -13.18 -2.79
N ASN A 126 10.15 -14.35 -2.27
CA ASN A 126 10.03 -15.63 -2.98
C ASN A 126 8.70 -16.34 -2.70
N SER A 127 7.82 -15.74 -1.88
CA SER A 127 6.53 -16.33 -1.53
C SER A 127 5.53 -16.32 -2.68
N GLU A 128 4.57 -17.22 -2.61
CA GLU A 128 3.41 -17.21 -3.51
C GLU A 128 2.59 -15.92 -3.37
N TYR A 129 2.39 -15.42 -2.16
CA TYR A 129 1.58 -14.22 -1.91
C TYR A 129 2.25 -12.94 -2.40
N PHE A 130 3.58 -12.86 -2.40
CA PHE A 130 4.30 -11.75 -3.04
C PHE A 130 4.17 -11.80 -4.57
N ARG A 131 4.16 -13.00 -5.16
CA ARG A 131 3.88 -13.18 -6.59
C ARG A 131 2.46 -12.75 -6.94
N LEU A 132 1.47 -13.13 -6.14
CA LEU A 132 0.07 -12.68 -6.27
C LEU A 132 -0.03 -11.16 -6.12
N PHE A 133 0.65 -10.57 -5.13
CA PHE A 133 0.72 -9.11 -4.96
C PHE A 133 1.23 -8.42 -6.23
N ARG A 134 2.30 -8.91 -6.87
CA ARG A 134 2.81 -8.35 -8.14
C ARG A 134 1.78 -8.45 -9.27
N GLN A 135 1.09 -9.58 -9.38
CA GLN A 135 0.03 -9.77 -10.38
C GLN A 135 -1.16 -8.82 -10.16
N TYR A 136 -1.58 -8.64 -8.91
CA TYR A 136 -2.64 -7.69 -8.55
C TYR A 136 -2.20 -6.24 -8.80
N CYS A 137 -0.95 -5.90 -8.49
CA CYS A 137 -0.39 -4.58 -8.75
C CYS A 137 -0.48 -4.23 -10.24
N TYR A 138 -0.02 -5.13 -11.10
CA TYR A 138 -0.09 -4.94 -12.55
C TYR A 138 -1.55 -4.84 -13.04
N SER A 139 -2.42 -5.76 -12.59
CA SER A 139 -3.84 -5.78 -12.98
C SER A 139 -4.55 -4.48 -12.59
N ALA A 140 -4.33 -3.99 -11.36
CA ALA A 140 -4.89 -2.73 -10.89
C ALA A 140 -4.32 -1.54 -11.67
N TYR A 141 -3.01 -1.51 -11.92
CA TYR A 141 -2.38 -0.45 -12.69
C TYR A 141 -2.95 -0.37 -14.11
N ARG A 142 -3.07 -1.50 -14.81
CA ARG A 142 -3.71 -1.59 -16.13
C ARG A 142 -5.13 -1.03 -16.13
N ILE A 143 -5.96 -1.41 -15.15
CA ILE A 143 -7.34 -0.93 -15.04
C ILE A 143 -7.36 0.60 -14.86
N LEU A 144 -6.48 1.16 -14.02
CA LEU A 144 -6.38 2.61 -13.86
C LEU A 144 -5.91 3.32 -15.14
N ARG A 145 -4.96 2.73 -15.88
CA ARG A 145 -4.49 3.25 -17.18
C ARG A 145 -5.61 3.37 -18.20
N MET A 146 -6.41 2.32 -18.35
CA MET A 146 -7.56 2.29 -19.25
C MET A 146 -8.60 3.38 -18.91
N ASN A 147 -8.65 3.80 -17.63
CA ASN A 147 -9.58 4.82 -17.12
C ASN A 147 -8.89 6.17 -16.83
N SER A 148 -7.66 6.37 -17.32
CA SER A 148 -6.83 7.56 -17.06
C SER A 148 -7.56 8.87 -17.35
N LYS A 149 -8.26 8.97 -18.49
CA LYS A 149 -9.01 10.17 -18.88
C LYS A 149 -10.05 10.58 -17.84
N LEU A 150 -10.81 9.61 -17.30
CA LEU A 150 -11.81 9.86 -16.27
C LEU A 150 -11.14 10.35 -14.97
N ILE A 151 -10.08 9.67 -14.54
CA ILE A 151 -9.35 9.99 -13.32
C ILE A 151 -8.77 11.42 -13.41
N LEU A 152 -8.08 11.73 -14.51
CA LEU A 152 -7.49 13.06 -14.74
C LEU A 152 -8.56 14.15 -14.81
N SER A 153 -9.71 13.87 -15.44
CA SER A 153 -10.81 14.83 -15.51
C SER A 153 -11.40 15.12 -14.13
N LEU A 154 -11.62 14.09 -13.30
CA LEU A 154 -12.12 14.25 -11.93
C LEU A 154 -11.14 15.05 -11.07
N VAL A 155 -9.85 14.75 -11.15
CA VAL A 155 -8.82 15.53 -10.43
C VAL A 155 -8.80 16.97 -10.93
N GLY A 156 -8.93 17.20 -12.24
CA GLY A 156 -9.02 18.53 -12.84
C GLY A 156 -10.18 19.36 -12.30
N LEU A 157 -11.35 18.76 -12.08
CA LEU A 157 -12.52 19.44 -11.50
C LEU A 157 -12.32 19.78 -10.01
N VAL A 158 -11.64 18.91 -9.27
CA VAL A 158 -11.39 19.07 -7.83
C VAL A 158 -10.35 20.17 -7.53
N GLN A 159 -9.62 20.65 -8.53
CA GLN A 159 -8.65 21.76 -8.37
C GLN A 159 -9.30 23.04 -7.84
N GLY A 160 -10.57 23.31 -8.17
CA GLY A 160 -11.32 24.45 -7.64
C GLY A 160 -11.79 24.28 -6.19
N ALA A 161 -11.60 23.10 -5.57
CA ALA A 161 -12.16 22.76 -4.26
C ALA A 161 -11.35 23.29 -3.05
N ASN A 162 -10.37 24.17 -3.27
CA ASN A 162 -9.54 24.79 -2.23
C ASN A 162 -8.83 23.79 -1.30
N ILE A 163 -8.40 22.64 -1.83
CA ILE A 163 -7.65 21.63 -1.08
C ILE A 163 -6.20 22.09 -0.92
N LYS A 164 -5.72 22.22 0.33
CA LYS A 164 -4.40 22.79 0.69
C LYS A 164 -3.25 22.39 -0.25
N ASP A 165 -3.04 21.09 -0.45
CA ASP A 165 -1.92 20.58 -1.27
C ASP A 165 -2.09 20.81 -2.78
N LEU A 166 -3.33 20.96 -3.26
CA LEU A 166 -3.64 21.32 -4.64
C LEU A 166 -3.51 22.84 -4.88
N VAL A 167 -3.89 23.66 -3.89
CA VAL A 167 -3.85 25.12 -3.98
C VAL A 167 -2.41 25.63 -4.02
N GLU A 168 -1.52 24.95 -3.31
CA GLU A 168 -0.10 25.32 -3.24
C GLU A 168 0.75 24.69 -4.38
N GLN A 169 0.12 24.04 -5.36
CA GLN A 169 0.80 23.49 -6.54
C GLN A 169 0.16 24.00 -7.83
N ASP A 170 0.94 24.07 -8.91
CA ASP A 170 0.37 24.31 -10.24
C ASP A 170 -0.57 23.15 -10.61
N PRO A 171 -1.87 23.40 -10.83
CA PRO A 171 -2.83 22.38 -11.19
C PRO A 171 -2.46 21.60 -12.46
N GLN A 172 -1.85 22.25 -13.45
CA GLN A 172 -1.41 21.59 -14.69
C GLN A 172 -0.23 20.66 -14.42
N MET A 173 0.67 21.05 -13.52
CA MET A 173 1.79 20.20 -13.10
C MET A 173 1.31 18.94 -12.38
N VAL A 174 0.27 19.03 -11.54
CA VAL A 174 -0.33 17.86 -10.88
C VAL A 174 -0.88 16.87 -11.90
N LEU A 175 -1.69 17.36 -12.85
CA LEU A 175 -2.26 16.52 -13.90
C LEU A 175 -1.18 15.89 -14.77
N SER A 176 -0.18 16.67 -15.18
CA SER A 176 0.94 16.17 -15.98
C SER A 176 1.73 15.07 -15.25
N ARG A 177 1.99 15.22 -13.95
CA ARG A 177 2.67 14.17 -13.16
C ARG A 177 1.82 12.90 -13.04
N MET A 178 0.51 13.03 -12.85
CA MET A 178 -0.39 11.88 -12.81
C MET A 178 -0.46 11.19 -14.17
N GLU A 179 -0.53 11.96 -15.25
CA GLU A 179 -0.51 11.45 -16.62
C GLU A 179 0.79 10.70 -16.91
N GLN A 180 1.97 11.24 -16.53
CA GLN A 180 3.26 10.55 -16.67
C GLN A 180 3.36 9.23 -15.89
N LYS A 181 2.66 9.13 -14.75
CA LYS A 181 2.60 7.91 -13.94
C LYS A 181 1.65 6.88 -14.51
N LEU A 182 0.53 7.32 -15.07
CA LEU A 182 -0.42 6.46 -15.77
C LEU A 182 0.16 6.03 -17.13
N ALA A 183 0.88 6.89 -17.83
CA ALA A 183 1.49 6.67 -19.14
C ALA A 183 0.52 6.05 -20.16
N PRO A 184 -0.67 6.63 -20.41
CA PRO A 184 -1.67 6.04 -21.31
C PRO A 184 -1.20 5.85 -22.76
N GLU A 185 -0.12 6.52 -23.16
CA GLU A 185 0.45 6.51 -24.51
C GLU A 185 1.32 5.30 -24.85
N ILE A 186 1.88 4.61 -23.85
CA ILE A 186 2.76 3.44 -24.06
C ILE A 186 1.94 2.13 -24.15
N SER A 187 2.52 1.09 -24.74
CA SER A 187 1.85 -0.22 -24.84
C SER A 187 1.67 -0.89 -23.47
N GLU A 188 0.79 -1.89 -23.39
CA GLU A 188 0.55 -2.64 -22.16
C GLU A 188 1.78 -3.44 -21.72
N GLU A 189 2.55 -3.98 -22.66
CA GLU A 189 3.79 -4.71 -22.39
C GLU A 189 4.89 -3.78 -21.85
N GLU A 190 5.00 -2.58 -22.42
CA GLU A 190 5.96 -1.58 -21.95
C GLU A 190 5.59 -1.06 -20.55
N ALA A 191 4.29 -0.83 -20.33
CA ALA A 191 3.75 -0.44 -19.03
C ALA A 191 3.97 -1.51 -17.96
N GLU A 192 3.75 -2.78 -18.29
CA GLU A 192 4.02 -3.91 -17.41
C GLU A 192 5.49 -3.95 -17.03
N SER A 193 6.39 -3.91 -18.02
CA SER A 193 7.83 -3.94 -17.81
C SER A 193 8.30 -2.80 -16.91
N ARG A 194 7.86 -1.57 -17.20
CA ARG A 194 8.18 -0.37 -16.41
C ARG A 194 7.67 -0.48 -14.98
N PHE A 195 6.42 -0.90 -14.80
CA PHE A 195 5.81 -0.98 -13.47
C PHE A 195 6.43 -2.10 -12.64
N LEU A 196 6.68 -3.27 -13.22
CA LEU A 196 7.39 -4.37 -12.53
C LEU A 196 8.82 -3.98 -12.16
N GLY A 197 9.52 -3.22 -13.00
CA GLY A 197 10.82 -2.64 -12.68
C GLY A 197 10.76 -1.78 -11.42
N LEU A 198 9.76 -0.91 -11.32
CA LEU A 198 9.54 -0.04 -10.17
C LEU A 198 9.27 -0.82 -8.87
N ILE A 199 8.51 -1.91 -8.95
CA ILE A 199 8.30 -2.83 -7.81
C ILE A 199 9.61 -3.48 -7.40
N ASN A 200 10.38 -3.98 -8.36
CA ASN A 200 11.65 -4.66 -8.11
C ASN A 200 12.68 -3.69 -7.50
N ASP A 201 12.80 -2.48 -7.99
CA ASP A 201 13.72 -1.47 -7.45
C ASP A 201 13.36 -1.12 -6.00
N SER A 202 12.07 -0.92 -5.74
CA SER A 202 11.56 -0.67 -4.38
C SER A 202 11.82 -1.86 -3.44
N THR A 203 11.77 -3.08 -3.97
CA THR A 203 11.98 -4.32 -3.21
C THR A 203 13.46 -4.63 -2.98
N ASN A 204 14.32 -4.39 -3.98
CA ASN A 204 15.76 -4.59 -3.92
C ASN A 204 16.42 -3.61 -2.96
N ALA A 205 15.93 -2.37 -2.88
CA ALA A 205 16.36 -1.41 -1.87
C ALA A 205 16.12 -1.92 -0.42
N LEU A 206 15.15 -2.82 -0.23
CA LEU A 206 14.84 -3.43 1.06
C LEU A 206 15.63 -4.73 1.31
N PHE A 207 16.22 -5.33 0.28
CA PHE A 207 16.82 -6.66 0.32
C PHE A 207 17.94 -6.82 1.35
N PRO A 208 18.92 -5.90 1.48
CA PRO A 208 19.96 -6.01 2.51
C PRO A 208 19.38 -6.09 3.93
N VAL A 209 18.33 -5.30 4.19
CA VAL A 209 17.69 -5.20 5.51
C VAL A 209 16.87 -6.44 5.85
N VAL A 210 16.22 -7.06 4.85
CA VAL A 210 15.46 -8.30 5.02
C VAL A 210 16.39 -9.49 5.27
N MET A 211 17.50 -9.58 4.53
CA MET A 211 18.47 -10.67 4.69
C MET A 211 19.17 -10.64 6.05
N GLU A 212 19.50 -9.45 6.56
CA GLU A 212 20.08 -9.29 7.90
C GLU A 212 19.13 -9.82 8.98
N LYS A 213 17.83 -9.50 8.90
CA LYS A 213 16.82 -10.01 9.84
C LYS A 213 16.63 -11.51 9.75
N LEU A 214 16.54 -12.07 8.53
CA LEU A 214 16.41 -13.53 8.34
C LEU A 214 17.62 -14.27 8.90
N HIS A 215 18.82 -13.72 8.71
CA HIS A 215 20.05 -14.28 9.28
C HIS A 215 20.03 -14.25 10.81
N GLN A 216 19.66 -13.11 11.41
CA GLN A 216 19.49 -13.00 12.87
C GLN A 216 18.44 -13.98 13.41
N TRP A 217 17.34 -14.19 12.68
CA TRP A 217 16.31 -15.14 13.05
C TRP A 217 16.82 -16.58 12.96
N ALA A 218 17.50 -16.95 11.88
CA ALA A 218 18.08 -18.27 11.71
C ALA A 218 19.08 -18.62 12.82
N LEU A 219 19.89 -17.64 13.26
CA LEU A 219 20.82 -17.78 14.38
C LEU A 219 20.13 -17.91 15.75
N TYR A 220 18.91 -17.43 15.90
CA TYR A 220 18.14 -17.53 17.15
C TYR A 220 17.45 -18.91 17.31
N TRP A 221 17.28 -19.64 16.21
CA TRP A 221 16.63 -20.97 16.17
C TRP A 221 17.60 -22.11 15.80
N SER A 222 18.91 -21.83 15.73
CA SER A 222 20.01 -22.81 15.61
C SER A 222 20.68 -23.04 16.96
#